data_AF-F9NVS3-F1
#
_entry.id   AF-F9NVS3-F1
#
_cell.length_a   1.000
_cell.length_b   1.000
_cell.length_c   1.000
_cell.angle_alpha   90.00
_cell.angle_beta   90.00
_cell.angle_gamma   90.00
#
_symmetry.space_group_name_H-M   'P 1'
#
loop_
_entity.id
_entity.type
_entity.pdbx_description
1 polymer ?
#
loop_
_entity_poly.entity_id
_entity_poly.type
_entity_poly.pdbx_seq_one_letter_code
_entity_poly.pdbx_strand_id
1 'polypeptide(L)'
;MADKLPVGDTIDSLKTDSQKFVQDSKALVTAEIKPAAKHAGIGAGMFGGAGYFGIVGASVLWLCGAFAFSFMWQHIGGWDILLSLVVGFATMAVVLFILAGILALVGKGQISQVKAPTGVVDEAKSTLEAVKSAVARGKYNATARHSIDANEASSQAAPVAGGATATRD
;
A
#
# COMPACT_ATOMS: atom_id res chain seq x y z
N MET A 1 18.64 -54.84 -6.29
CA MET A 1 18.56 -54.32 -4.91
C MET A 1 17.87 -52.97 -5.01
N ALA A 2 16.64 -52.88 -4.52
CA ALA A 2 15.79 -51.70 -4.68
C ALA A 2 16.05 -50.75 -3.50
N ASP A 3 16.74 -49.65 -3.76
CA ASP A 3 16.92 -48.58 -2.78
C ASP A 3 15.59 -47.87 -2.59
N LYS A 4 14.86 -48.23 -1.53
CA LYS A 4 13.74 -47.45 -1.03
C LYS A 4 14.33 -46.28 -0.24
N LEU A 5 14.74 -45.23 -0.94
CA LEU A 5 15.00 -43.95 -0.27
C LEU A 5 13.70 -43.57 0.46
N PRO A 6 13.74 -43.49 1.81
CA PRO A 6 12.56 -43.31 2.61
C PRO A 6 11.88 -42.00 2.21
N VAL A 7 10.55 -42.01 2.16
CA VAL A 7 9.70 -40.84 1.87
C VAL A 7 10.17 -39.61 2.69
N GLY A 8 10.75 -39.82 3.87
CA GLY A 8 11.43 -38.81 4.68
C GLY A 8 12.50 -37.98 3.95
N ASP A 9 13.40 -38.60 3.20
CA ASP A 9 14.48 -37.89 2.49
C ASP A 9 13.95 -37.03 1.33
N THR A 10 12.85 -37.45 0.69
CA THR A 10 12.21 -36.66 -0.38
C THR A 10 11.50 -35.43 0.20
N ILE A 11 10.87 -35.56 1.37
CA ILE A 11 10.20 -34.46 2.08
C ILE A 11 11.23 -33.44 2.59
N ASP A 12 12.34 -33.92 3.14
CA ASP A 12 13.44 -33.04 3.60
C ASP A 12 14.12 -32.30 2.44
N SER A 13 14.26 -32.95 1.29
CA SER A 13 14.76 -32.32 0.05
C SER A 13 13.80 -31.25 -0.48
N LEU A 14 12.49 -31.56 -0.56
CA LEU A 14 11.44 -30.60 -0.97
C LEU A 14 11.35 -29.38 -0.05
N LYS A 15 11.50 -29.58 1.26
CA LYS A 15 11.52 -28.51 2.27
C LYS A 15 12.74 -27.61 2.08
N THR A 16 13.89 -28.21 1.82
CA THR A 16 15.15 -27.49 1.58
C THR A 16 15.07 -26.68 0.28
N ASP A 17 14.54 -27.26 -0.80
CA ASP A 17 14.36 -26.56 -2.09
C ASP A 17 13.33 -25.43 -2.02
N SER A 18 12.24 -25.63 -1.28
CA SER A 18 11.24 -24.58 -1.03
C SER A 18 11.84 -23.41 -0.24
N GLN A 19 12.68 -23.69 0.76
CA GLN A 19 13.39 -22.66 1.49
C GLN A 19 14.39 -21.91 0.60
N LYS A 20 15.04 -22.60 -0.32
CA LYS A 20 15.99 -22.00 -1.27
C LYS A 20 15.29 -21.08 -2.26
N PHE A 21 14.17 -21.51 -2.85
CA PHE A 21 13.36 -20.67 -3.75
C PHE A 21 12.83 -19.40 -3.07
N VAL A 22 12.43 -19.48 -1.80
CA VAL A 22 12.00 -18.30 -1.02
C VAL A 22 13.16 -17.32 -0.80
N GLN A 23 14.36 -17.83 -0.54
CA GLN A 23 15.55 -16.99 -0.42
C GLN A 23 15.94 -16.35 -1.76
N ASP A 24 15.88 -17.11 -2.85
CA ASP A 24 16.19 -16.62 -4.19
C ASP A 24 15.17 -15.58 -4.66
N SER A 25 13.88 -15.81 -4.41
CA SER A 25 12.81 -14.84 -4.68
C SER A 25 13.01 -13.57 -3.87
N LYS A 26 13.38 -13.67 -2.59
CA LYS A 26 13.70 -12.49 -1.76
C LYS A 26 14.92 -11.75 -2.27
N ALA A 27 15.98 -12.45 -2.66
CA ALA A 27 17.21 -11.83 -3.16
C ALA A 27 16.96 -11.09 -4.48
N LEU A 28 16.20 -11.70 -5.39
CA LEU A 28 15.86 -11.13 -6.69
C LEU A 28 14.90 -9.95 -6.57
N VAL A 29 13.83 -10.12 -5.77
CA VAL A 29 12.88 -9.04 -5.44
C VAL A 29 13.61 -7.90 -4.74
N THR A 30 14.54 -8.18 -3.84
CA THR A 30 15.34 -7.12 -3.19
C THR A 30 16.26 -6.44 -4.20
N ALA A 31 16.89 -7.19 -5.10
CA ALA A 31 17.78 -6.64 -6.12
C ALA A 31 17.05 -5.71 -7.10
N GLU A 32 15.77 -5.99 -7.40
CA GLU A 32 14.96 -5.20 -8.34
C GLU A 32 14.17 -4.08 -7.64
N ILE A 33 13.54 -4.37 -6.50
CA ILE A 33 12.72 -3.40 -5.78
C ILE A 33 13.59 -2.37 -5.05
N LYS A 34 14.76 -2.72 -4.52
CA LYS A 34 15.61 -1.76 -3.78
C LYS A 34 16.04 -0.56 -4.64
N PRO A 35 16.56 -0.72 -5.87
CA PRO A 35 16.87 0.43 -6.72
C PRO A 35 15.60 1.18 -7.12
N ALA A 36 14.52 0.49 -7.48
CA ALA A 36 13.24 1.13 -7.82
C ALA A 36 12.69 1.98 -6.66
N ALA A 37 12.70 1.43 -5.44
CA ALA A 37 12.27 2.10 -4.22
C ALA A 37 13.18 3.29 -3.87
N LYS A 38 14.50 3.16 -4.08
CA LYS A 38 15.45 4.28 -3.88
C LYS A 38 15.16 5.42 -4.85
N HIS A 39 14.99 5.12 -6.13
CA HIS A 39 14.69 6.14 -7.14
C HIS A 39 13.32 6.78 -6.93
N ALA A 40 12.30 5.97 -6.61
CA ALA A 40 10.98 6.48 -6.25
C ALA A 40 11.04 7.36 -4.99
N GLY A 41 11.80 6.96 -3.97
CA GLY A 41 11.98 7.71 -2.73
C GLY A 41 12.72 9.04 -2.93
N ILE A 42 13.81 9.03 -3.71
CA ILE A 42 14.53 10.26 -4.07
C ILE A 42 13.63 11.17 -4.91
N GLY A 43 12.93 10.63 -5.90
CA GLY A 43 12.02 11.39 -6.75
C GLY A 43 10.88 12.02 -5.95
N ALA A 44 10.23 11.25 -5.06
CA ALA A 44 9.21 11.75 -4.17
C ALA A 44 9.75 12.82 -3.20
N GLY A 45 10.96 12.62 -2.66
CA GLY A 45 11.63 13.59 -1.79
C GLY A 45 11.97 14.89 -2.51
N MET A 46 12.55 14.81 -3.72
CA MET A 46 12.87 15.97 -4.55
C MET A 46 11.61 16.70 -5.00
N PHE A 47 10.54 15.99 -5.37
CA PHE A 47 9.27 16.58 -5.74
C PHE A 47 8.60 17.28 -4.53
N GLY A 48 8.66 16.66 -3.36
CA GLY A 48 8.22 17.28 -2.10
C GLY A 48 9.02 18.56 -1.79
N GLY A 49 10.34 18.51 -1.93
CA GLY A 49 11.22 19.66 -1.77
C GLY A 49 10.90 20.78 -2.78
N ALA A 50 10.74 20.44 -4.07
CA ALA A 50 10.35 21.38 -5.10
C ALA A 50 8.97 22.01 -4.82
N GLY A 51 8.03 21.23 -4.29
CA GLY A 51 6.74 21.74 -3.82
C GLY A 51 6.89 22.76 -2.69
N TYR A 52 7.70 22.45 -1.66
CA TYR A 52 7.98 23.38 -0.56
C TYR A 52 8.64 24.67 -1.04
N PHE A 53 9.71 24.58 -1.83
CA PHE A 53 10.39 25.75 -2.38
C PHE A 53 9.53 26.52 -3.39
N GLY A 54 8.64 25.82 -4.11
CA GLY A 54 7.63 26.45 -4.95
C GLY A 54 6.65 27.30 -4.15
N ILE A 55 6.17 26.80 -3.01
CA ILE A 55 5.29 27.57 -2.09
C ILE A 55 6.04 28.76 -1.50
N VAL A 56 7.28 28.56 -1.02
CA VAL A 56 8.11 29.64 -0.48
C VAL A 56 8.39 30.70 -1.55
N GLY A 57 8.84 30.30 -2.73
CA GLY A 57 9.08 31.21 -3.86
C GLY A 57 7.82 31.97 -4.27
N ALA A 58 6.66 31.31 -4.32
CA ALA A 58 5.38 31.95 -4.59
C ALA A 58 5.01 32.99 -3.52
N SER A 59 5.30 32.73 -2.25
CA SER A 59 5.06 33.70 -1.17
C SER A 59 5.91 34.96 -1.29
N VAL A 60 7.18 34.81 -1.68
CA VAL A 60 8.08 35.94 -1.95
C VAL A 60 7.64 36.70 -3.21
N LEU A 61 7.24 35.99 -4.26
CA LEU A 61 6.72 36.61 -5.49
C LEU A 61 5.44 37.40 -5.21
N TRP A 62 4.54 36.87 -4.38
CA TRP A 62 3.34 37.58 -3.93
C TRP A 62 3.70 38.88 -3.22
N LEU A 63 4.60 38.81 -2.24
CA LEU A 63 5.03 39.98 -1.48
C LEU A 63 5.68 41.03 -2.39
N CYS A 64 6.55 40.60 -3.31
CA CYS A 64 7.16 41.45 -4.32
C CYS A 64 6.10 42.16 -5.19
N GLY A 65 5.12 41.40 -5.71
CA GLY A 65 4.02 41.96 -6.49
C GLY A 65 3.20 42.98 -5.72
N ALA A 66 2.91 42.72 -4.44
CA ALA A 66 2.19 43.64 -3.57
C ALA A 66 2.95 44.96 -3.38
N PHE A 67 4.26 44.92 -3.15
CA PHE A 67 5.10 46.12 -3.09
C PHE A 67 5.16 46.85 -4.44
N ALA A 68 5.29 46.13 -5.56
CA ALA A 68 5.29 46.73 -6.89
C ALA A 68 3.99 47.50 -7.18
N PHE A 69 2.83 46.91 -6.87
CA PHE A 69 1.54 47.59 -6.98
C PHE A 69 1.44 48.78 -6.03
N SER A 70 1.97 48.66 -4.82
CA SER A 70 1.98 49.76 -3.84
C SER A 70 2.78 50.97 -4.33
N PHE A 71 3.94 50.76 -4.96
CA PHE A 71 4.71 51.84 -5.58
C PHE A 71 4.00 52.45 -6.80
N MET A 72 3.31 51.62 -7.59
CA MET A 72 2.53 52.10 -8.73
C MET A 72 1.39 53.03 -8.28
N TRP A 73 0.62 52.64 -7.26
CA TRP A 73 -0.44 53.47 -6.68
C TRP A 73 0.09 54.75 -6.03
N GLN A 74 1.29 54.72 -5.44
CA GLN A 74 1.93 55.89 -4.84
C GLN A 74 2.22 56.94 -5.91
N HIS A 75 2.78 56.49 -7.03
CA HIS A 75 3.19 57.36 -8.13
C HIS A 75 1.99 57.99 -8.85
N ILE A 76 0.90 57.24 -9.01
CA ILE A 76 -0.30 57.70 -9.73
C ILE A 76 -1.23 58.50 -8.82
N GLY A 77 -1.42 58.06 -7.58
CA GLY A 77 -2.42 58.64 -6.67
C GLY A 77 -1.91 59.84 -5.88
N GLY A 78 -0.60 59.94 -5.61
CA GLY A 78 -0.06 60.94 -4.68
C GLY A 78 -0.56 60.77 -3.24
N TRP A 79 -1.05 59.57 -2.90
CA TRP A 79 -1.63 59.26 -1.59
C TRP A 79 -0.56 59.01 -0.55
N ASP A 80 -0.97 59.04 0.72
CA ASP A 80 -0.10 58.71 1.84
C ASP A 80 0.45 57.28 1.71
N ILE A 81 1.69 57.07 2.15
CA ILE A 81 2.44 55.82 1.93
C ILE A 81 1.70 54.60 2.49
N LEU A 82 1.03 54.79 3.62
CA LEU A 82 0.24 53.76 4.31
C LEU A 82 -0.96 53.32 3.46
N LEU A 83 -1.70 54.27 2.88
CA LEU A 83 -2.85 53.97 2.04
C LEU A 83 -2.43 53.26 0.75
N SER A 84 -1.35 53.70 0.14
CA SER A 84 -0.83 53.07 -1.08
C SER A 84 -0.39 51.62 -0.84
N LEU A 85 0.21 51.35 0.31
CA LEU A 85 0.58 49.99 0.72
C LEU A 85 -0.65 49.09 0.88
N VAL A 86 -1.69 49.57 1.58
CA VAL A 86 -2.92 48.78 1.77
C VAL A 86 -3.59 48.49 0.42
N VAL A 87 -3.71 49.48 -0.46
CA VAL A 87 -4.34 49.33 -1.77
C VAL A 87 -3.52 48.42 -2.69
N GLY A 88 -2.19 48.52 -2.67
CA GLY A 88 -1.31 47.64 -3.44
C GLY A 88 -1.41 46.17 -3.02
N PHE A 89 -1.40 45.91 -1.71
CA PHE A 89 -1.62 44.55 -1.18
C PHE A 89 -3.02 44.03 -1.49
N ALA A 90 -4.06 44.86 -1.37
CA ALA A 90 -5.43 44.48 -1.73
C ALA A 90 -5.56 44.15 -3.22
N THR A 91 -4.96 44.96 -4.10
CA THR A 91 -4.95 44.73 -5.55
C THR A 91 -4.29 43.38 -5.87
N MET A 92 -3.13 43.12 -5.27
CA MET A 92 -2.42 41.86 -5.47
C MET A 92 -3.20 40.66 -4.93
N ALA A 93 -3.92 40.81 -3.82
CA ALA A 93 -4.79 39.77 -3.29
C ALA A 93 -5.90 39.39 -4.28
N VAL A 94 -6.55 40.38 -4.92
CA VAL A 94 -7.56 40.13 -5.95
C VAL A 94 -6.97 39.37 -7.14
N VAL A 95 -5.79 39.77 -7.62
CA VAL A 95 -5.09 39.09 -8.73
C VAL A 95 -4.80 37.62 -8.37
N LEU A 96 -4.32 37.36 -7.16
CA LEU A 96 -4.06 36.00 -6.71
C LEU A 96 -5.32 35.16 -6.51
N PHE A 97 -6.42 35.75 -6.04
CA PHE A 97 -7.69 35.03 -5.91
C PHE A 97 -8.23 34.59 -7.28
N ILE A 98 -8.10 35.45 -8.30
CA ILE A 98 -8.47 35.09 -9.67
C ILE A 98 -7.59 33.93 -10.16
N LEU A 99 -6.28 34.03 -9.97
CA LEU A 99 -5.34 32.99 -10.37
C LEU A 99 -5.62 31.66 -9.65
N ALA A 100 -5.86 31.71 -8.33
CA ALA A 100 -6.22 30.55 -7.51
C ALA A 100 -7.54 29.93 -7.96
N GLY A 101 -8.54 30.74 -8.30
CA GLY A 101 -9.80 30.26 -8.87
C GLY A 101 -9.59 29.48 -10.16
N ILE A 102 -8.78 30.00 -11.09
CA ILE A 102 -8.44 29.30 -12.35
C ILE A 102 -7.71 27.99 -12.05
N LEU A 103 -6.68 28.01 -11.19
CA LEU A 103 -5.94 26.81 -10.80
C LEU A 103 -6.84 25.76 -10.13
N ALA A 104 -7.79 26.18 -9.29
CA ALA A 104 -8.74 25.29 -8.64
C ALA A 104 -9.67 24.62 -9.65
N LEU A 105 -10.17 25.37 -10.65
CA LEU A 105 -11.02 24.83 -11.71
C LEU A 105 -10.25 23.84 -12.61
N VAL A 106 -9.03 24.19 -13.02
CA VAL A 106 -8.16 23.31 -13.80
C VAL A 106 -7.81 22.05 -13.00
N GLY A 107 -7.41 22.21 -11.73
CA GLY A 107 -7.10 21.10 -10.83
C GLY A 107 -8.28 20.16 -10.64
N LYS A 108 -9.49 20.70 -10.43
CA LYS A 108 -10.72 19.91 -10.37
C LYS A 108 -10.97 19.14 -11.67
N GLY A 109 -10.74 19.77 -12.83
CA GLY A 109 -10.85 19.13 -14.14
C GLY A 109 -9.90 17.95 -14.30
N GLN A 110 -8.64 18.10 -13.89
CA GLN A 110 -7.63 17.04 -13.95
C GLN A 110 -7.94 15.89 -12.98
N ILE A 111 -8.33 16.20 -11.74
CA ILE A 111 -8.72 15.19 -10.74
C ILE A 111 -9.95 14.41 -11.22
N SER A 112 -10.92 15.07 -11.85
CA SER A 112 -12.14 14.42 -12.34
C SER A 112 -11.88 13.47 -13.52
N GLN A 113 -10.76 13.61 -14.22
CA GLN A 113 -10.33 12.68 -15.27
C GLN A 113 -9.61 11.45 -14.73
N VAL A 114 -9.14 11.47 -13.47
CA VAL A 114 -8.49 10.31 -12.87
C VAL A 114 -9.57 9.28 -12.51
N LYS A 115 -9.71 8.26 -13.35
CA LYS A 115 -10.51 7.09 -13.03
C LYS A 115 -9.79 6.32 -11.92
N ALA A 116 -10.44 6.16 -10.76
CA ALA A 116 -9.88 5.37 -9.67
C ALA A 116 -9.53 3.95 -10.18
N PRO A 117 -8.36 3.39 -9.83
CA PRO A 117 -7.94 2.07 -10.28
C PRO A 117 -8.71 0.98 -9.52
N THR A 118 -10.01 0.86 -9.82
CA THR A 118 -10.93 -0.08 -9.15
C THR A 118 -10.49 -1.53 -9.35
N GLY A 119 -10.05 -1.90 -10.56
CA GLY A 119 -9.59 -3.25 -10.86
C GLY A 119 -8.41 -3.70 -9.99
N VAL A 120 -7.41 -2.82 -9.79
CA VAL A 120 -6.24 -3.14 -8.95
C VAL A 120 -6.63 -3.31 -7.48
N VAL A 121 -7.56 -2.48 -6.99
CA VAL A 121 -8.04 -2.54 -5.61
C VAL A 121 -8.90 -3.78 -5.38
N ASP A 122 -9.78 -4.11 -6.33
CA ASP A 122 -10.68 -5.28 -6.23
C ASP A 122 -9.89 -6.59 -6.35
N GLU A 123 -8.91 -6.65 -7.24
CA GLU A 123 -8.01 -7.79 -7.38
C GLU A 123 -7.13 -7.99 -6.13
N ALA A 124 -6.62 -6.90 -5.55
CA ALA A 124 -5.89 -6.95 -4.29
C ALA A 124 -6.76 -7.48 -3.14
N LYS A 125 -8.01 -7.03 -3.04
CA LYS A 125 -8.97 -7.53 -2.03
C LYS A 125 -9.28 -9.01 -2.23
N SER A 126 -9.57 -9.41 -3.45
CA SER A 126 -9.85 -10.82 -3.80
C SER A 126 -8.68 -11.73 -3.46
N THR A 127 -7.45 -11.29 -3.78
CA THR A 127 -6.22 -12.03 -3.45
C THR A 127 -6.05 -12.17 -1.93
N LEU A 128 -6.29 -11.10 -1.17
CA LEU A 128 -6.21 -11.14 0.30
C LEU A 128 -7.26 -12.09 0.91
N GLU A 129 -8.48 -12.09 0.37
CA GLU A 129 -9.56 -12.96 0.82
C GLU A 129 -9.29 -14.44 0.48
N ALA A 130 -8.75 -14.71 -0.71
CA ALA A 130 -8.29 -16.04 -1.11
C ALA A 130 -7.17 -16.55 -0.18
N VAL A 131 -6.19 -15.72 0.15
CA VAL A 131 -5.11 -16.09 1.09
C VAL A 131 -5.68 -16.37 2.49
N LYS A 132 -6.56 -15.50 2.99
CA LYS A 132 -7.16 -15.66 4.33
C LYS A 132 -8.00 -16.93 4.44
N SER A 133 -8.80 -17.22 3.41
CA SER A 133 -9.62 -18.43 3.36
C SER A 133 -8.78 -19.70 3.25
N ALA A 134 -7.69 -19.68 2.48
CA ALA A 134 -6.73 -20.79 2.41
C ALA A 134 -6.09 -21.07 3.78
N VAL A 135 -5.67 -20.03 4.51
CA VAL A 135 -5.10 -20.16 5.87
C VAL A 135 -6.14 -20.71 6.86
N ALA A 136 -7.38 -20.23 6.80
CA ALA A 136 -8.46 -20.69 7.67
C ALA A 136 -8.78 -22.18 7.45
N ARG A 137 -8.87 -22.63 6.18
CA ARG A 137 -9.06 -24.04 5.82
C ARG A 137 -7.89 -24.91 6.28
N GLY A 138 -6.65 -24.41 6.17
CA GLY A 138 -5.47 -25.11 6.68
C GLY A 138 -5.54 -25.37 8.18
N LYS A 139 -5.96 -24.38 8.98
CA LYS A 139 -6.17 -24.56 10.44
C LYS A 139 -7.26 -25.59 10.75
N TYR A 140 -8.41 -25.51 10.08
CA TYR A 140 -9.50 -26.47 10.30
C TYR A 140 -9.10 -27.91 9.97
N ASN A 141 -8.41 -28.11 8.85
CA ASN A 141 -7.97 -29.44 8.43
C ASN A 141 -6.89 -30.02 9.36
N ALA A 142 -6.01 -29.20 9.93
CA ALA A 142 -5.01 -29.65 10.90
C ALA A 142 -5.65 -30.11 12.22
N THR A 143 -6.68 -29.38 12.70
CA THR A 143 -7.40 -29.75 13.93
C THR A 143 -8.32 -30.96 13.73
N ALA A 144 -9.02 -31.05 12.58
CA ALA A 144 -9.88 -32.18 12.26
C ALA A 144 -9.09 -33.50 12.14
N ARG A 145 -7.90 -33.46 11.55
CA ARG A 145 -7.02 -34.62 11.44
C ARG A 145 -6.53 -35.09 12.81
N HIS A 146 -6.15 -34.15 13.67
CA HIS A 146 -5.75 -34.45 15.05
C HIS A 146 -6.87 -35.07 15.90
N SER A 147 -8.14 -34.71 15.66
CA SER A 147 -9.28 -35.35 16.35
C SER A 147 -9.63 -36.74 15.81
N ILE A 148 -9.41 -37.00 14.52
CA ILE A 148 -9.62 -38.32 13.93
C ILE A 148 -8.54 -39.29 14.41
N ASP A 149 -7.27 -38.86 14.41
CA ASP A 149 -6.15 -39.66 14.92
C ASP A 149 -6.33 -39.99 16.43
N ALA A 150 -6.88 -39.06 17.21
CA ALA A 150 -7.20 -39.29 18.63
C ALA A 150 -8.36 -40.28 18.84
N ASN A 151 -9.30 -40.36 17.90
CA ASN A 151 -10.44 -41.29 17.95
C ASN A 151 -10.10 -42.69 17.43
N GLU A 152 -9.20 -42.80 16.45
CA GLU A 152 -8.66 -44.08 16.02
C GLU A 152 -7.78 -44.72 17.11
N ALA A 153 -6.97 -43.91 17.81
CA ALA A 153 -6.17 -44.37 18.94
C ALA A 153 -7.02 -44.90 20.12
N SER A 154 -8.20 -44.33 20.36
CA SER A 154 -9.12 -44.80 21.41
C SER A 154 -9.94 -46.03 20.99
N SER A 155 -10.33 -46.13 19.71
CA SER A 155 -11.04 -47.31 19.18
C SER A 155 -10.17 -48.56 19.14
N GLN A 156 -8.85 -48.42 19.01
CA GLN A 156 -7.92 -49.55 19.01
C GLN A 156 -7.58 -50.07 20.43
N ALA A 157 -7.96 -49.34 21.48
CA ALA A 157 -7.72 -49.70 22.88
C ALA A 157 -8.95 -50.35 23.59
N ALA A 158 -10.11 -50.43 22.93
CA ALA A 158 -11.32 -51.03 23.51
C ALA A 158 -11.36 -52.57 23.31
N PRO A 159 -11.64 -53.38 24.36
CA PRO A 159 -11.65 -54.83 24.24
C PRO A 159 -12.88 -55.28 23.46
N VAL A 160 -12.67 -56.12 22.44
CA VAL A 160 -13.73 -56.74 21.64
C VAL A 160 -14.47 -57.76 22.52
N ALA A 161 -15.57 -57.35 23.14
CA ALA A 161 -16.46 -58.23 23.89
C ALA A 161 -17.85 -58.24 23.25
N GLY A 162 -18.28 -59.40 22.76
CA GLY A 162 -19.69 -59.69 22.49
C GLY A 162 -19.96 -60.31 21.12
N GLY A 163 -19.95 -61.65 21.06
CA GLY A 163 -20.38 -62.42 19.90
C GLY A 163 -20.61 -63.89 20.25
N ALA A 164 -21.49 -64.17 21.22
CA ALA A 164 -21.90 -65.53 21.56
C ALA A 164 -22.98 -66.01 20.56
N THR A 165 -22.59 -66.87 19.64
CA THR A 165 -23.49 -67.66 18.79
C THR A 165 -24.05 -68.84 19.58
N ALA A 166 -25.37 -68.86 19.75
CA ALA A 166 -26.14 -69.96 20.32
C ALA A 166 -26.12 -71.20 19.40
N THR A 167 -25.72 -72.35 19.94
CA THR A 167 -25.85 -73.66 19.31
C THR A 167 -26.91 -74.50 20.03
N ARG A 168 -27.93 -74.87 19.24
CA ARG A 168 -28.88 -76.00 19.30
C ARG A 168 -28.75 -77.02 20.44
N ASP A 169 -29.91 -77.28 21.07
CA ASP A 169 -30.40 -78.63 21.40
C ASP A 169 -31.65 -78.92 20.54
#